data_AF-A0AA44Z9G4-F1
#
_entry.id   AF-A0AA44Z9G4-F1
#
_cell.length_a   1.000
_cell.length_b   1.000
_cell.length_c   1.000
_cell.angle_alpha   90.00
_cell.angle_beta   90.00
_cell.angle_gamma   90.00
#
_symmetry.space_group_name_H-M   'P 1'
#
loop_
_entity.id
_entity.type
_entity.pdbx_description
1 polymer ?
#
loop_
_entity_poly.entity_id
_entity_poly.type
_entity_poly.pdbx_seq_one_letter_code
_entity_poly.pdbx_strand_id
1 'polypeptide(L)'
;MKRLTGALIFGLFCAGLAHAECQLTLSRPELNYGKVHEKDFSGQHKRWKTLHEREVRITALCDAPTKMAIFGQGGANDDGFRMASDSLMLVKASNASLDGKPVLLGKTHSHSAFVPEGSGSDKKLWRDNEGLLPMSGAGVAEGKEFSMTLTILPALSARDTQVTDKTTLESNLHFTVETQQ
;
A
#
# COMPACT_ATOMS: atom_id res chain seq x y z
N MET A 1 59.45 41.12 18.93
CA MET A 1 58.44 40.99 17.86
C MET A 1 57.77 39.62 17.98
N LYS A 2 56.51 39.55 18.44
CA LYS A 2 55.73 38.30 18.56
C LYS A 2 54.59 38.37 17.54
N ARG A 3 54.53 37.41 16.62
CA ARG A 3 53.46 37.29 15.62
C ARG A 3 52.37 36.37 16.19
N LEU A 4 51.16 36.89 16.40
CA LEU A 4 49.97 36.10 16.71
C LEU A 4 49.34 35.64 15.39
N THR A 5 49.27 34.34 15.18
CA THR A 5 48.56 33.73 14.06
C THR A 5 47.19 33.29 14.57
N GLY A 6 46.14 34.08 14.29
CA GLY A 6 44.76 33.69 14.56
C GLY A 6 44.21 32.91 13.37
N ALA A 7 43.87 31.64 13.57
CA ALA A 7 43.19 30.83 12.57
C ALA A 7 41.68 30.82 12.88
N LEU A 8 40.89 31.43 11.99
CA LEU A 8 39.43 31.40 12.04
C LEU A 8 38.96 30.14 11.29
N ILE A 9 38.49 29.13 12.03
CA ILE A 9 37.91 27.91 11.45
C ILE A 9 36.44 28.19 11.15
N PHE A 10 36.12 28.40 9.88
CA PHE A 10 34.75 28.54 9.41
C PHE A 10 34.15 27.12 9.24
N GLY A 11 33.37 26.67 10.22
CA GLY A 11 32.64 25.41 10.14
C GLY A 11 31.49 25.52 9.14
N LEU A 12 31.66 24.97 7.95
CA LEU A 12 30.63 24.87 6.93
C LEU A 12 29.62 23.77 7.35
N PHE A 13 28.52 24.16 8.00
CA PHE A 13 27.39 23.26 8.24
C PHE A 13 26.62 23.08 6.92
N CYS A 14 26.87 21.98 6.21
CA CYS A 14 25.96 21.51 5.17
C CYS A 14 24.68 21.01 5.83
N ALA A 15 23.64 21.85 5.86
CA ALA A 15 22.28 21.37 6.05
C ALA A 15 21.87 20.65 4.76
N GLY A 16 22.11 19.34 4.70
CA GLY A 16 21.47 18.50 3.68
C GLY A 16 19.96 18.56 3.86
N LEU A 17 19.22 18.67 2.76
CA LEU A 17 17.78 18.43 2.76
C LEU A 17 17.56 16.97 3.15
N ALA A 18 17.33 16.71 4.44
CA ALA A 18 16.99 15.38 4.91
C ALA A 18 15.55 15.09 4.46
N HIS A 19 15.41 14.11 3.56
CA HIS A 19 14.11 13.54 3.23
C HIS A 19 13.64 12.71 4.42
N ALA A 20 12.33 12.71 4.68
CA ALA A 20 11.77 11.89 5.74
C ALA A 20 12.00 10.41 5.40
N GLU A 21 12.63 9.68 6.32
CA GLU A 21 12.78 8.24 6.18
C GLU A 21 11.51 7.57 6.73
N CYS A 22 10.91 6.70 5.92
CA CYS A 22 9.68 6.01 6.27
C CYS A 22 9.87 4.49 6.30
N GLN A 23 9.25 3.85 7.29
CA GLN A 23 9.18 2.41 7.41
C GLN A 23 7.75 1.93 7.20
N LEU A 24 7.59 0.83 6.48
CA LEU A 24 6.31 0.21 6.20
C LEU A 24 6.18 -1.10 6.98
N THR A 25 5.04 -1.29 7.65
CA THR A 25 4.74 -2.51 8.40
C THR A 25 3.38 -3.08 8.03
N LEU A 26 3.30 -4.41 8.07
CA LEU A 26 2.09 -5.19 7.86
C LEU A 26 1.83 -6.00 9.13
N SER A 27 0.62 -5.90 9.67
CA SER A 27 0.19 -6.72 10.82
C SER A 27 0.29 -8.22 10.56
N ARG A 28 0.18 -8.64 9.30
CA ARG A 28 0.33 -10.01 8.85
C ARG A 28 0.88 -10.05 7.41
N PRO A 29 2.17 -10.36 7.22
CA PRO A 29 2.79 -10.40 5.89
C PRO A 29 2.41 -11.64 5.06
N GLU A 30 1.93 -12.71 5.70
CA GLU A 30 1.52 -13.95 5.01
C GLU A 30 0.06 -14.32 5.31
N LEU A 31 -0.73 -14.56 4.25
CA LEU A 31 -2.12 -15.00 4.34
C LEU A 31 -2.27 -16.43 3.80
N ASN A 32 -2.29 -17.42 4.70
CA ASN A 32 -2.46 -18.82 4.32
C ASN A 32 -3.93 -19.27 4.32
N TYR A 33 -4.53 -19.47 3.15
CA TYR A 33 -5.92 -19.92 2.96
C TYR A 33 -6.13 -21.43 3.13
N GLY A 34 -5.08 -22.20 3.37
CA GLY A 34 -5.15 -23.65 3.50
C GLY A 34 -5.50 -24.33 2.19
N LYS A 35 -6.02 -25.56 2.30
CA LYS A 35 -6.56 -26.29 1.15
C LYS A 35 -7.94 -25.75 0.84
N VAL A 36 -8.18 -25.43 -0.42
CA VAL A 36 -9.48 -24.96 -0.89
C VAL A 36 -10.29 -26.14 -1.42
N HIS A 37 -11.45 -26.36 -0.84
CA HIS A 37 -12.47 -27.30 -1.29
C HIS A 37 -13.74 -26.55 -1.73
N GLU A 38 -14.65 -27.24 -2.42
CA GLU A 38 -15.87 -26.59 -2.93
C GLU A 38 -16.76 -26.01 -1.84
N LYS A 39 -16.75 -26.59 -0.64
CA LYS A 39 -17.47 -26.06 0.53
C LYS A 39 -16.87 -24.79 1.14
N ASP A 40 -15.62 -24.45 0.79
CA ASP A 40 -14.90 -23.31 1.37
C ASP A 40 -15.15 -22.01 0.60
N PHE A 41 -15.89 -22.08 -0.52
CA PHE A 41 -16.33 -20.90 -1.24
C PHE A 41 -17.38 -20.14 -0.42
N SER A 42 -17.11 -18.86 -0.17
CA SER A 42 -17.97 -17.96 0.59
C SER A 42 -19.04 -17.29 -0.27
N GLY A 43 -18.89 -17.36 -1.60
CA GLY A 43 -19.78 -16.71 -2.55
C GLY A 43 -19.22 -16.67 -3.96
N GLN A 44 -19.69 -15.67 -4.72
CA GLN A 44 -19.33 -15.46 -6.10
C GLN A 44 -19.21 -13.95 -6.39
N HIS A 45 -18.19 -13.57 -7.14
CA HIS A 45 -18.03 -12.22 -7.68
C HIS A 45 -17.93 -12.30 -9.20
N LYS A 46 -18.91 -11.76 -9.94
CA LYS A 46 -19.03 -11.94 -11.39
C LYS A 46 -18.94 -13.45 -11.75
N ARG A 47 -17.89 -13.87 -12.46
CA ARG A 47 -17.64 -15.26 -12.87
C ARG A 47 -16.76 -16.05 -11.89
N TRP A 48 -16.28 -15.43 -10.82
CA TRP A 48 -15.25 -15.99 -9.92
C TRP A 48 -15.87 -16.54 -8.65
N LYS A 49 -15.42 -17.71 -8.17
CA LYS A 49 -15.81 -18.23 -6.85
C LYS A 49 -14.93 -17.60 -5.78
N THR A 50 -15.50 -17.01 -4.74
CA THR A 50 -14.73 -16.26 -3.72
C THR A 50 -14.40 -17.09 -2.50
N LEU A 51 -13.25 -16.82 -1.89
CA LEU A 51 -12.92 -17.31 -0.54
C LEU A 51 -13.37 -16.31 0.53
N HIS A 52 -13.21 -16.65 1.80
CA HIS A 52 -13.46 -15.70 2.89
C HIS A 52 -12.50 -14.50 2.83
N GLU A 53 -12.99 -13.31 3.18
CA GLU A 53 -12.15 -12.13 3.31
C GLU A 53 -11.13 -12.29 4.45
N ARG A 54 -9.97 -11.64 4.31
CA ARG A 54 -9.00 -11.48 5.40
C ARG A 54 -8.60 -10.03 5.53
N GLU A 55 -8.40 -9.57 6.75
CA GLU A 55 -7.98 -8.21 7.01
C GLU A 55 -6.50 -8.15 7.39
N VAL A 56 -5.80 -7.16 6.83
CA VAL A 56 -4.42 -6.82 7.15
C VAL A 56 -4.33 -5.33 7.37
N ARG A 57 -3.88 -4.91 8.55
CA ARG A 57 -3.46 -3.53 8.80
C ARG A 57 -2.10 -3.29 8.14
N ILE A 58 -2.01 -2.19 7.38
CA ILE A 58 -0.76 -1.64 6.85
C ILE A 58 -0.50 -0.28 7.49
N THR A 59 0.75 0.03 7.82
CA THR A 59 1.15 1.29 8.47
C THR A 59 2.49 1.76 7.95
N ALA A 60 2.51 2.99 7.43
CA ALA A 60 3.70 3.75 7.13
C ALA A 60 3.99 4.70 8.29
N LEU A 61 5.22 4.69 8.80
CA LEU A 61 5.69 5.57 9.85
C LEU A 61 6.96 6.30 9.38
N CYS A 62 6.91 7.63 9.38
CA CYS A 62 8.01 8.50 8.99
C CYS A 62 8.61 9.23 10.21
N ASP A 63 9.90 9.54 10.14
CA ASP A 63 10.64 10.24 11.19
C ASP A 63 10.23 11.72 11.35
N ALA A 64 9.77 12.35 10.27
CA ALA A 64 9.23 13.72 10.22
C ALA A 64 7.87 13.77 9.48
N PRO A 65 7.03 14.79 9.75
CA PRO A 65 5.81 15.02 8.98
C PRO A 65 6.13 15.19 7.49
N THR A 66 5.46 14.42 6.64
CA THR A 66 5.64 14.46 5.19
C THR A 66 4.37 14.02 4.47
N LYS A 67 4.22 14.43 3.22
CA LYS A 67 3.20 13.83 2.35
C LYS A 67 3.76 12.49 1.90
N MET A 68 2.94 11.46 2.05
CA MET A 68 3.32 10.09 1.72
C MET A 68 2.23 9.39 0.93
N ALA A 69 2.66 8.45 0.11
CA ALA A 69 1.78 7.50 -0.57
C ALA A 69 2.33 6.09 -0.35
N ILE A 70 1.43 5.12 -0.17
CA ILE A 70 1.80 3.71 -0.16
C ILE A 70 1.44 3.13 -1.52
N PHE A 71 2.40 2.59 -2.25
CA PHE A 71 2.21 1.97 -3.56
C PHE A 71 2.09 0.46 -3.42
N GLY A 72 1.20 -0.13 -4.21
CA GLY A 72 0.96 -1.57 -4.25
C GLY A 72 1.35 -2.11 -5.62
N GLN A 73 2.23 -3.10 -5.63
CA GLN A 73 2.74 -3.74 -6.84
C GLN A 73 2.53 -5.25 -6.77
N GLY A 74 2.24 -5.87 -7.90
CA GLY A 74 2.08 -7.30 -8.03
C GLY A 74 1.86 -7.70 -9.48
N GLY A 75 1.17 -8.82 -9.70
CA GLY A 75 0.66 -9.12 -11.04
C GLY A 75 -0.59 -8.29 -11.32
N ALA A 76 -0.72 -7.73 -12.52
CA ALA A 76 -1.93 -7.01 -12.92
C ALA A 76 -3.04 -7.97 -13.38
N ASN A 77 -4.29 -7.62 -13.00
CA ASN A 77 -5.54 -8.13 -13.56
C ASN A 77 -6.50 -6.94 -13.71
N ASP A 78 -7.45 -6.99 -14.66
CA ASP A 78 -8.30 -5.83 -15.02
C ASP A 78 -9.03 -5.20 -13.81
N ASP A 79 -9.39 -6.02 -12.83
CA ASP A 79 -10.17 -5.61 -11.66
C ASP A 79 -9.36 -5.56 -10.35
N GLY A 80 -8.05 -5.85 -10.36
CA GLY A 80 -7.25 -5.94 -9.13
C GLY A 80 -5.88 -6.57 -9.35
N PHE A 81 -5.41 -7.34 -8.36
CA PHE A 81 -4.14 -8.04 -8.48
C PHE A 81 -4.36 -9.45 -9.01
N ARG A 82 -3.42 -9.97 -9.79
CA ARG A 82 -3.42 -11.35 -10.27
C ARG A 82 -3.12 -12.31 -9.13
N MET A 83 -3.84 -13.42 -9.11
CA MET A 83 -3.59 -14.56 -8.25
C MET A 83 -3.47 -15.81 -9.10
N ALA A 84 -2.49 -16.65 -8.80
CA ALA A 84 -2.18 -17.84 -9.58
C ALA A 84 -2.07 -17.51 -11.08
N SER A 85 -2.69 -18.32 -11.94
CA SER A 85 -2.62 -18.13 -13.40
C SER A 85 -3.61 -17.08 -13.92
N ASP A 86 -4.88 -17.15 -13.49
CA ASP A 86 -5.99 -16.33 -14.01
C ASP A 86 -7.00 -15.93 -12.93
N SER A 87 -6.69 -16.17 -11.66
CA SER A 87 -7.53 -15.74 -10.54
C SER A 87 -7.28 -14.28 -10.20
N LEU A 88 -8.22 -13.69 -9.49
CA LEU A 88 -8.21 -12.30 -9.08
C LEU A 88 -8.06 -12.22 -7.56
N MET A 89 -7.22 -11.31 -7.09
CA MET A 89 -7.15 -10.90 -5.70
C MET A 89 -7.61 -9.46 -5.60
N LEU A 90 -8.80 -9.28 -5.03
CA LEU A 90 -9.37 -7.97 -4.75
C LEU A 90 -8.78 -7.46 -3.43
N VAL A 91 -8.25 -6.23 -3.46
CA VAL A 91 -7.70 -5.56 -2.28
C VAL A 91 -8.46 -4.27 -2.08
N LYS A 92 -9.23 -4.18 -1.00
CA LYS A 92 -10.00 -2.98 -0.66
C LYS A 92 -9.38 -2.32 0.56
N ALA A 93 -8.94 -1.08 0.41
CA ALA A 93 -8.46 -0.26 1.50
C ALA A 93 -9.61 0.51 2.17
N SER A 94 -9.63 0.56 3.49
CA SER A 94 -10.59 1.31 4.29
C SER A 94 -10.05 1.67 5.67
N ASN A 95 -10.82 2.40 6.48
CA ASN A 95 -10.47 2.78 7.85
C ASN A 95 -9.09 3.46 7.91
N ALA A 96 -8.88 4.41 7.01
CA ALA A 96 -7.63 5.13 6.91
C ALA A 96 -7.51 6.19 8.00
N SER A 97 -6.31 6.31 8.57
CA SER A 97 -5.98 7.33 9.56
C SER A 97 -4.61 7.93 9.27
N LEU A 98 -4.49 9.24 9.50
CA LEU A 98 -3.23 9.97 9.51
C LEU A 98 -3.01 10.55 10.91
N ASP A 99 -1.92 10.19 11.56
CA ASP A 99 -1.60 10.56 12.94
C ASP A 99 -2.76 10.27 13.92
N GLY A 100 -3.41 9.12 13.74
CA GLY A 100 -4.56 8.66 14.54
C GLY A 100 -5.90 9.33 14.20
N LYS A 101 -5.95 10.30 13.28
CA LYS A 101 -7.19 10.95 12.85
C LYS A 101 -7.75 10.30 11.58
N PRO A 102 -9.06 10.04 11.48
CA PRO A 102 -9.67 9.52 10.25
C PRO A 102 -9.43 10.46 9.06
N VAL A 103 -9.10 9.88 7.90
CA VAL A 103 -8.88 10.60 6.64
C VAL A 103 -9.55 9.86 5.49
N LEU A 104 -9.84 10.58 4.40
CA LEU A 104 -10.25 9.95 3.14
C LEU A 104 -9.03 9.39 2.41
N LEU A 105 -9.23 8.34 1.62
CA LEU A 105 -8.22 7.78 0.72
C LEU A 105 -8.32 8.38 -0.68
N GLY A 106 -7.22 8.92 -1.18
CA GLY A 106 -7.01 9.24 -2.59
C GLY A 106 -6.25 8.13 -3.32
N LYS A 107 -6.25 8.19 -4.65
CA LYS A 107 -5.42 7.36 -5.52
C LYS A 107 -4.44 8.23 -6.29
N THR A 108 -3.32 7.67 -6.70
CA THR A 108 -2.39 8.31 -7.64
C THR A 108 -1.57 7.27 -8.38
N HIS A 109 -1.21 7.54 -9.64
CA HIS A 109 -0.09 6.88 -10.31
C HIS A 109 1.17 7.77 -10.34
N SER A 110 1.06 9.01 -9.84
CA SER A 110 2.18 9.94 -9.79
C SER A 110 3.09 9.60 -8.62
N HIS A 111 4.28 9.09 -8.94
CA HIS A 111 5.39 9.03 -7.99
C HIS A 111 5.91 10.45 -7.69
N SER A 112 6.39 10.67 -6.48
CA SER A 112 6.95 11.93 -5.94
C SER A 112 6.00 13.15 -5.90
N ALA A 113 5.30 13.50 -6.98
CA ALA A 113 4.41 14.68 -6.99
C ALA A 113 3.05 14.44 -6.32
N PHE A 114 2.65 13.16 -6.17
CA PHE A 114 1.41 12.71 -5.52
C PHE A 114 0.17 13.47 -5.97
N VAL A 115 -0.02 13.59 -7.27
CA VAL A 115 -1.22 14.20 -7.86
C VAL A 115 -2.41 13.26 -7.66
N PRO A 116 -3.45 13.63 -6.87
CA PRO A 116 -4.58 12.76 -6.63
C PRO A 116 -5.47 12.59 -7.86
N GLU A 117 -5.95 11.37 -8.06
CA GLU A 117 -6.88 11.00 -9.12
C GLU A 117 -8.30 10.93 -8.55
N GLY A 118 -9.11 11.90 -8.93
CA GLY A 118 -10.50 12.03 -8.47
C GLY A 118 -10.62 12.44 -7.00
N SER A 119 -11.80 12.24 -6.43
CA SER A 119 -12.08 12.61 -5.03
C SER A 119 -11.63 11.53 -4.05
N GLY A 120 -11.34 11.96 -2.82
CA GLY A 120 -11.13 11.07 -1.68
C GLY A 120 -12.39 10.27 -1.34
N SER A 121 -12.21 9.07 -0.79
CA SER A 121 -13.31 8.23 -0.28
C SER A 121 -12.87 7.40 0.92
N ASP A 122 -13.81 7.02 1.79
CA ASP A 122 -13.53 6.14 2.94
C ASP A 122 -13.03 4.74 2.52
N LYS A 123 -13.28 4.37 1.26
CA LYS A 123 -12.89 3.07 0.69
C LYS A 123 -12.34 3.24 -0.72
N LYS A 124 -11.27 2.52 -1.04
CA LYS A 124 -10.73 2.41 -2.40
C LYS A 124 -10.41 0.96 -2.73
N LEU A 125 -10.83 0.50 -3.89
CA LEU A 125 -10.29 -0.73 -4.48
C LEU A 125 -8.88 -0.42 -4.97
N TRP A 126 -7.88 -1.16 -4.51
CA TRP A 126 -6.48 -0.96 -4.86
C TRP A 126 -6.10 -1.89 -6.02
N ARG A 127 -5.45 -1.35 -7.04
CA ARG A 127 -4.91 -2.08 -8.19
C ARG A 127 -3.40 -1.96 -8.30
N ASP A 128 -2.84 -2.79 -9.17
CA ASP A 128 -1.42 -2.81 -9.47
C ASP A 128 -0.89 -1.45 -9.93
N ASN A 129 0.28 -1.05 -9.39
CA ASN A 129 0.96 0.22 -9.60
C ASN A 129 0.18 1.48 -9.19
N GLU A 130 -0.90 1.35 -8.42
CA GLU A 130 -1.56 2.49 -7.80
C GLU A 130 -0.92 2.81 -6.43
N GLY A 131 -0.81 4.10 -6.14
CA GLY A 131 -0.54 4.64 -4.81
C GLY A 131 -1.82 5.03 -4.11
N LEU A 132 -1.91 4.74 -2.81
CA LEU A 132 -2.93 5.26 -1.91
C LEU A 132 -2.32 6.32 -0.99
N LEU A 133 -3.02 7.43 -0.84
CA LEU A 133 -2.56 8.59 -0.05
C LEU A 133 -3.68 9.16 0.83
N PRO A 134 -3.34 9.78 1.97
CA PRO A 134 -4.31 10.42 2.84
C PRO A 134 -4.74 11.77 2.25
N MET A 135 -6.05 12.03 2.25
CA MET A 135 -6.63 13.27 1.73
C MET A 135 -7.22 14.13 2.84
N SER A 136 -6.97 15.44 2.77
CA SER A 136 -7.66 16.47 3.55
C SER A 136 -8.33 17.44 2.58
N GLY A 137 -9.67 17.35 2.46
CA GLY A 137 -10.41 18.05 1.42
C GLY A 137 -9.96 17.59 0.02
N ALA A 138 -9.51 18.54 -0.81
CA ALA A 138 -9.06 18.28 -2.18
C ALA A 138 -7.55 17.99 -2.30
N GLY A 139 -6.78 18.08 -1.22
CA GLY A 139 -5.32 17.94 -1.24
C GLY A 139 -4.81 16.71 -0.47
N VAL A 140 -3.58 16.32 -0.79
CA VAL A 140 -2.82 15.31 -0.03
C VAL A 140 -2.46 15.89 1.33
N ALA A 141 -2.80 15.16 2.39
CA ALA A 141 -2.47 15.52 3.76
C ALA A 141 -1.03 15.14 4.11
N GLU A 142 -0.43 15.90 5.02
CA GLU A 142 0.91 15.69 5.55
C GLU A 142 0.81 15.13 6.98
N GLY A 143 1.65 14.14 7.32
CA GLY A 143 1.67 13.55 8.67
C GLY A 143 2.85 12.60 8.86
N LYS A 144 2.90 11.91 9.99
CA LYS A 144 3.99 10.97 10.33
C LYS A 144 3.57 9.51 10.24
N GLU A 145 2.35 9.20 10.65
CA GLU A 145 1.82 7.84 10.66
C GLU A 145 0.59 7.74 9.77
N PHE A 146 0.73 7.10 8.61
CA PHE A 146 -0.39 6.80 7.74
C PHE A 146 -0.70 5.31 7.77
N SER A 147 -1.96 4.97 8.02
CA SER A 147 -2.33 3.58 8.21
C SER A 147 -3.74 3.31 7.71
N MET A 148 -3.97 2.11 7.18
CA MET A 148 -5.28 1.66 6.71
C MET A 148 -5.48 0.16 6.96
N THR A 149 -6.70 -0.31 6.76
CA THR A 149 -7.05 -1.74 6.76
C THR A 149 -7.25 -2.20 5.33
N LEU A 150 -6.60 -3.29 4.96
CA LEU A 150 -6.74 -3.97 3.68
C LEU A 150 -7.64 -5.17 3.86
N THR A 151 -8.80 -5.19 3.20
CA THR A 151 -9.62 -6.38 3.03
C THR A 151 -9.17 -7.12 1.77
N ILE A 152 -8.64 -8.33 1.94
CA ILE A 152 -8.13 -9.19 0.89
C ILE A 152 -9.16 -10.26 0.58
N LEU A 153 -9.60 -10.31 -0.68
CA LEU A 153 -10.61 -11.25 -1.18
C LEU A 153 -10.11 -11.99 -2.42
N PRO A 154 -9.67 -13.25 -2.25
CA PRO A 154 -9.41 -14.14 -3.37
C PRO A 154 -10.70 -14.48 -4.12
N ALA A 155 -10.66 -14.31 -5.44
CA ALA A 155 -11.73 -14.60 -6.38
C ALA A 155 -11.16 -15.55 -7.45
N LEU A 156 -11.47 -16.84 -7.32
CA LEU A 156 -10.83 -17.91 -8.05
C LEU A 156 -11.50 -18.20 -9.40
N SER A 157 -10.67 -18.44 -10.41
CA SER A 157 -11.06 -18.81 -11.76
C SER A 157 -11.54 -20.25 -11.85
N ALA A 158 -12.38 -20.55 -12.85
CA ALA A 158 -12.71 -21.93 -13.19
C ALA A 158 -11.44 -22.72 -13.57
N ARG A 159 -10.48 -22.09 -14.26
CA ARG A 159 -9.20 -22.70 -14.64
C ARG A 159 -8.35 -23.12 -13.43
N ASP A 160 -8.33 -22.30 -12.39
CA ASP A 160 -7.56 -22.55 -11.17
C ASP A 160 -8.31 -23.41 -10.14
N THR A 161 -9.61 -23.68 -10.37
CA THR A 161 -10.44 -24.53 -9.48
C THR A 161 -10.83 -25.88 -10.09
N GLN A 162 -10.79 -26.03 -11.41
CA GLN A 162 -11.04 -27.27 -12.13
C GLN A 162 -9.71 -27.89 -12.59
N VAL A 163 -8.94 -28.40 -11.63
CA VAL A 163 -7.61 -29.01 -11.86
C VAL A 163 -7.69 -30.53 -11.67
N THR A 164 -6.90 -31.28 -12.46
CA THR A 164 -6.78 -32.74 -12.32
C THR A 164 -5.84 -33.16 -11.19
N ASP A 165 -4.91 -32.27 -10.83
CA ASP A 165 -3.87 -32.48 -9.83
C ASP A 165 -3.84 -31.35 -8.79
N LYS A 166 -3.10 -31.56 -7.69
CA LYS A 166 -2.92 -30.52 -6.68
C LYS A 166 -2.10 -29.37 -7.25
N THR A 167 -2.69 -28.18 -7.25
CA THR A 167 -2.04 -26.94 -7.66
C THR A 167 -1.97 -25.96 -6.48
N THR A 168 -0.84 -25.28 -6.33
CA THR A 168 -0.69 -24.19 -5.36
C THR A 168 -1.21 -22.89 -5.98
N LEU A 169 -2.10 -22.19 -5.27
CA LEU A 169 -2.57 -20.87 -5.65
C LEU A 169 -1.85 -19.83 -4.81
N GLU A 170 -1.05 -18.99 -5.46
CA GLU A 170 -0.21 -18.00 -4.78
C GLU A 170 -0.28 -16.63 -5.47
N SER A 171 0.03 -15.60 -4.72
CA SER A 171 0.23 -14.24 -5.22
C SER A 171 1.18 -13.51 -4.28
N ASN A 172 2.08 -12.71 -4.84
CA ASN A 172 2.99 -11.87 -4.10
C ASN A 172 2.62 -10.42 -4.36
N LEU A 173 2.30 -9.69 -3.28
CA LEU A 173 2.16 -8.25 -3.31
C LEU A 173 3.37 -7.61 -2.64
N HIS A 174 3.90 -6.60 -3.31
CA HIS A 174 4.92 -5.73 -2.77
C HIS A 174 4.30 -4.37 -2.45
N PHE A 175 4.65 -3.82 -1.28
CA PHE A 175 4.20 -2.50 -0.88
C PHE A 175 5.40 -1.64 -0.55
N THR A 176 5.40 -0.41 -1.04
CA THR A 176 6.42 0.61 -0.74
C THR A 176 5.75 1.86 -0.21
N VAL A 177 6.45 2.59 0.67
CA VAL A 177 6.09 3.94 1.03
C VAL A 177 7.01 4.90 0.30
N GLU A 178 6.43 5.92 -0.32
CA GLU A 178 7.17 7.00 -0.95
C GLU A 178 6.76 8.32 -0.29
N THR A 179 7.69 9.27 -0.26
CA THR A 179 7.49 10.63 0.24
C THR A 179 7.61 11.64 -0.88
N GLN A 180 6.87 12.74 -0.78
CA GLN A 180 7.02 13.85 -1.73
C GLN A 180 8.39 14.50 -1.53
N GLN A 181 9.12 14.66 -2.63
CA GLN A 181 10.39 15.39 -2.69
C GLN A 181 10.17 16.90 -2.75
#